data_AF-A0A410V730-F1
#
_entry.id   AF-A0A410V730-F1
#
_cell.length_a   1.000
_cell.length_b   1.000
_cell.length_c   1.000
_cell.angle_alpha   90.00
_cell.angle_beta   90.00
_cell.angle_gamma   90.00
#
_symmetry.space_group_name_H-M   'P 1'
#
loop_
_entity.id
_entity.type
_entity.pdbx_description
1 polymer ?
#
loop_
_entity_poly.entity_id
_entity_poly.type
_entity_poly.pdbx_seq_one_letter_code
_entity_poly.pdbx_strand_id
1 'polypeptide(L)' 'MADNTQKDPKDWVSGDDPMTGAQESYLTTLAEQAHKPVPKDKLKHKLTKAEASELIDKMKHEAGLERTPRRRVGRA' A
#
# COMPACT_ATOMS: atom_id res chain seq x y z
N MET A 1 37.53 -7.55 -5.06
CA MET A 1 36.87 -6.44 -4.34
C MET A 1 35.52 -6.17 -4.98
N ALA A 2 34.52 -5.89 -4.13
CA ALA A 2 33.13 -5.51 -4.43
C ALA A 2 32.18 -6.63 -4.90
N ASP A 3 31.87 -7.53 -3.96
CA ASP A 3 30.58 -8.23 -3.95
C ASP A 3 29.49 -7.16 -3.79
N ASN A 4 28.85 -6.79 -4.90
CA ASN A 4 27.70 -5.89 -4.90
C ASN A 4 26.55 -6.67 -4.27
N THR A 5 26.49 -6.60 -2.95
CA THR A 5 25.47 -7.19 -2.10
C THR A 5 24.11 -6.84 -2.71
N GLN A 6 23.49 -7.81 -3.35
CA GLN A 6 22.09 -7.80 -3.74
C GLN A 6 21.29 -7.77 -2.43
N LYS A 7 21.24 -6.61 -1.76
CA LYS A 7 20.40 -6.45 -0.59
C LYS A 7 18.97 -6.64 -1.08
N ASP A 8 18.31 -7.65 -0.50
CA ASP A 8 16.88 -7.76 -0.54
C ASP A 8 16.28 -6.37 -0.21
N PRO A 9 15.28 -5.89 -0.96
CA PRO A 9 14.66 -4.58 -0.70
C PRO A 9 14.13 -4.41 0.74
N LYS A 10 13.95 -5.53 1.47
CA LYS A 10 13.58 -5.59 2.89
C LYS A 10 14.74 -5.30 3.85
N ASP A 11 16.00 -5.42 3.41
CA ASP A 11 17.22 -5.14 4.20
C ASP A 11 17.65 -3.66 4.11
N TRP A 12 16.99 -2.86 3.27
CA TRP A 12 17.12 -1.42 3.29
C TRP A 12 16.28 -0.83 4.42
N VAL A 13 16.97 -0.27 5.42
CA VAL A 13 16.47 0.41 6.63
C VAL A 13 15.29 1.37 6.40
N SER A 14 15.03 1.85 5.17
CA SER A 14 13.87 2.70 4.86
C SER A 14 12.51 2.00 5.00
N GLY A 15 12.44 0.68 5.18
CA GLY A 15 11.18 -0.03 5.43
C GLY A 15 10.55 0.27 6.79
N ASP A 16 11.35 0.56 7.81
CA ASP A 16 10.92 0.86 9.19
C ASP A 16 10.66 2.38 9.42
N ASP A 17 11.03 3.21 8.44
CA ASP A 17 10.75 4.65 8.46
C ASP A 17 9.23 4.89 8.54
N PRO A 18 8.75 5.92 9.26
CA PRO A 18 7.35 6.29 9.24
C PRO A 18 6.85 6.50 7.81
N MET A 19 5.59 6.13 7.58
CA MET A 19 4.91 6.39 6.33
C MET A 19 5.04 7.87 5.94
N THR A 20 5.41 8.11 4.69
CA THR A 20 5.50 9.45 4.13
C THR A 20 4.10 10.03 3.84
N GLY A 21 3.94 11.35 3.91
CA GLY A 21 2.65 12.01 3.60
C GLY A 21 2.12 11.70 2.19
N ALA A 22 3.00 11.35 1.24
CA ALA A 22 2.62 10.89 -0.09
C ALA A 22 1.89 9.54 -0.06
N GLN A 23 2.36 8.59 0.76
CA GLN A 23 1.72 7.29 0.93
C GLN A 23 0.36 7.43 1.63
N GLU A 24 0.26 8.31 2.64
CA GLU A 24 -1.01 8.63 3.33
C GLU A 24 -2.06 9.18 2.35
N SER A 25 -1.66 10.17 1.56
CA SER A 25 -2.53 10.79 0.57
C SER A 25 -2.99 9.78 -0.47
N TYR A 26 -2.09 8.89 -0.90
CA TYR A 26 -2.42 7.85 -1.87
C TYR A 26 -3.39 6.81 -1.30
N LEU A 27 -3.19 6.34 -0.07
CA LEU A 27 -4.13 5.46 0.64
C LEU A 27 -5.53 6.08 0.75
N THR A 28 -5.59 7.39 1.02
CA THR A 28 -6.86 8.13 1.08
C THR A 28 -7.58 8.09 -0.25
N THR A 29 -6.89 8.45 -1.34
CA THR A 29 -7.46 8.37 -2.70
C THR A 29 -7.89 6.96 -3.08
N LEU A 30 -7.09 5.94 -2.75
CA LEU A 30 -7.42 4.55 -3.04
C LEU A 30 -8.69 4.09 -2.32
N ALA A 31 -8.87 4.51 -1.07
CA ALA A 31 -10.08 4.20 -0.30
C ALA A 31 -11.31 4.85 -0.95
N GLU A 32 -11.22 6.13 -1.35
CA GLU A 32 -12.29 6.84 -2.05
C GLU A 32 -12.65 6.16 -3.37
N GLN A 33 -11.65 5.80 -4.18
CA GLN A 33 -11.84 5.10 -5.46
C GLN A 33 -12.41 3.68 -5.29
N ALA A 34 -12.01 2.98 -4.23
CA ALA A 34 -12.58 1.68 -3.87
C ALA A 34 -13.97 1.78 -3.24
N HIS A 35 -14.48 3.00 -2.98
CA HIS A 35 -15.69 3.24 -2.18
C HIS A 35 -15.64 2.54 -0.81
N LYS A 36 -14.44 2.42 -0.23
CA LYS A 36 -14.18 1.77 1.06
C LYS A 36 -13.78 2.82 2.10
N PRO A 37 -14.13 2.60 3.38
CA PRO A 37 -13.62 3.46 4.44
C PRO A 37 -12.09 3.38 4.47
N VAL A 38 -11.43 4.53 4.47
CA VAL A 38 -9.99 4.63 4.74
C VAL A 38 -9.73 3.87 6.05
N PRO A 39 -8.74 2.95 6.11
CA PRO A 39 -8.37 2.26 7.33
C PRO A 39 -7.64 3.23 8.26
N LYS A 40 -8.38 4.22 8.78
CA LYS A 40 -7.90 5.28 9.68
C LYS A 40 -7.26 4.69 10.92
N ASP A 41 -7.74 3.53 11.37
CA ASP A 41 -7.13 2.76 12.46
C ASP A 41 -5.69 2.35 12.12
N LYS A 42 -5.46 1.85 10.89
CA LYS A 42 -4.11 1.53 10.43
C LYS A 42 -3.25 2.78 10.31
N LEU A 43 -3.76 3.86 9.70
CA LEU A 43 -3.02 5.13 9.62
C LEU A 43 -2.69 5.73 11.00
N LYS A 44 -3.60 5.62 11.98
CA LYS A 44 -3.39 6.07 13.37
C LYS A 44 -2.27 5.35 14.08
N HIS A 45 -1.99 4.09 13.73
CA HIS A 45 -0.95 3.29 14.35
C HIS A 45 0.48 3.64 13.88
N LYS A 46 0.67 4.72 13.10
CA LYS A 46 1.95 5.09 12.48
C LYS A 46 2.53 3.91 11.69
N LEU A 47 1.90 3.60 10.56
CA LEU A 47 2.42 2.62 9.62
C LEU A 47 3.84 3.00 9.22
N THR A 48 4.69 2.00 9.08
CA THR A 48 5.99 2.19 8.45
C THR A 48 5.79 2.31 6.94
N LYS A 49 6.81 2.80 6.24
CA LYS A 49 6.82 2.92 4.78
C LYS A 49 6.61 1.56 4.12
N ALA A 50 7.14 0.47 4.70
CA ALA A 50 6.91 -0.89 4.22
C ALA A 50 5.43 -1.27 4.36
N GLU A 51 4.89 -1.16 5.57
CA GLU A 51 3.48 -1.48 5.86
C GLU A 51 2.50 -0.65 5.02
N ALA A 52 2.79 0.64 4.84
CA ALA A 52 2.01 1.52 4.00
C ALA A 52 2.06 1.10 2.52
N SER A 53 3.22 0.66 2.02
CA SER A 53 3.36 0.18 0.64
C SER A 53 2.57 -1.11 0.42
N GLU A 54 2.62 -2.06 1.36
CA GLU A 54 1.82 -3.30 1.30
C GLU A 54 0.32 -3.02 1.36
N LEU A 55 -0.09 -2.05 2.19
CA LEU A 55 -1.48 -1.63 2.27
C LEU A 55 -1.95 -0.94 0.99
N ILE A 56 -1.10 -0.11 0.37
CA ILE A 56 -1.36 0.52 -0.92
C ILE A 56 -1.60 -0.55 -1.99
N ASP A 57 -0.74 -1.57 -2.07
CA ASP A 57 -0.87 -2.66 -3.04
C ASP A 57 -2.20 -3.39 -2.88
N LYS A 58 -2.52 -3.81 -1.65
CA LYS A 58 -3.81 -4.43 -1.33
C LYS A 58 -4.99 -3.54 -1.71
N MET A 59 -4.93 -2.25 -1.39
CA MET A 59 -6.00 -1.30 -1.72
C MET A 59 -6.12 -1.06 -3.23
N LYS A 60 -5.02 -1.01 -3.99
CA LYS A 60 -5.07 -0.93 -5.46
C LYS A 60 -5.72 -2.18 -6.05
N HIS A 61 -5.41 -3.35 -5.51
CA HIS A 61 -6.03 -4.61 -5.87
C HIS A 61 -7.52 -4.68 -5.47
N GLU A 62 -7.96 -3.93 -4.45
CA GLU A 62 -9.37 -3.79 -4.04
C GLU A 62 -10.12 -2.63 -4.74
N ALA A 63 -9.41 -1.60 -5.21
CA ALA A 63 -9.92 -0.47 -5.98
C ALA A 63 -10.04 -0.79 -7.47
N GLY A 64 -9.18 -1.64 -8.00
CA GLY A 64 -9.26 -2.18 -9.37
C GLY A 64 -8.34 -1.46 -10.33
N LEU A 65 -7.33 -0.81 -9.75
CA LEU A 65 -6.29 -0.10 -10.46
C LEU A 65 -5.23 -1.06 -10.98
N GLU A 66 -5.04 -2.20 -10.30
CA GLU A 66 -4.37 -3.33 -10.93
C GLU A 66 -5.32 -3.97 -11.94
N ARG A 67 -4.84 -4.15 -13.17
CA ARG A 67 -5.61 -4.60 -14.35
C ARG A 67 -5.97 -6.09 -14.27
N THR A 68 -6.25 -6.60 -13.08
CA THR A 68 -6.79 -7.94 -12.87
C THR A 68 -8.27 -7.88 -13.24
N PRO A 69 -8.75 -8.68 -14.21
CA PRO A 69 -10.14 -8.61 -14.65
C PRO A 69 -11.05 -9.02 -13.49
N ARG A 70 -11.66 -8.03 -12.86
CA ARG A 70 -12.67 -8.30 -11.82
C ARG A 70 -13.84 -9.01 -12.45
N ARG A 71 -14.07 -10.26 -12.04
CA ARG A 71 -15.38 -10.88 -12.16
C ARG A 71 -16.38 -9.94 -11.49
N ARG A 72 -17.33 -9.44 -12.29
CA ARG A 72 -18.52 -8.72 -11.81
C ARG A 72 -19.17 -9.58 -10.73
N VAL A 73 -19.10 -9.16 -9.47
CA VAL A 73 -20.04 -9.66 -8.47
C VAL A 73 -21.34 -8.90 -8.74
N GLY A 74 -22.32 -9.63 -9.27
CA GLY A 74 -23.65 -9.10 -9.51
C GLY A 74 -24.27 -8.68 -8.19
N ARG A 75 -24.70 -7.41 -8.10
CA ARG A 75 -25.78 -7.05 -7.19
C ARG A 75 -27.05 -7.69 -7.75
N ALA A 76 -27.59 -8.67 -7.03
CA ALA A 76 -29.00 -9.01 -7.07
C ALA A 76 -29.72 -8.21 -5.99
#